data_AF-A0A350XVI6-F1
#
_entry.id   AF-A0A350XVI6-F1
#
_cell.length_a   1.000
_cell.length_b   1.000
_cell.length_c   1.000
_cell.angle_alpha   90.00
_cell.angle_beta   90.00
_cell.angle_gamma   90.00
#
_symmetry.space_group_name_H-M   'P 1'
#
loop_
_entity.id
_entity.type
_entity.pdbx_description
1 polymer ?
#
loop_
_entity_poly.entity_id
_entity_poly.type
_entity_poly.pdbx_seq_one_letter_code
_entity_poly.pdbx_strand_id
1 'polypeptide(L)' 'MRVCDVLEESYHFMQNKKGINNDKPEPLRTYLNEIEAKQFIIDNERKYKVPRIEIEETKRQLSEYQKALKKWRDDNDL' A
#
# COMPACT_ATOMS: atom_id res chain seq x y z
N MET A 1 18.17 1.99 -6.27
CA MET A 1 17.27 1.91 -5.10
C MET A 1 16.29 3.06 -5.21
N ARG A 2 14.99 2.79 -5.30
CA ARG A 2 13.95 3.82 -5.50
C ARG A 2 13.58 4.47 -4.17
N VAL A 3 13.09 5.71 -4.19
CA VAL A 3 12.62 6.37 -2.97
C VAL A 3 11.36 5.68 -2.46
N CYS A 4 10.47 5.28 -3.38
CA CYS A 4 9.27 4.52 -3.03
C CYS A 4 9.59 3.21 -2.31
N ASP A 5 10.59 2.44 -2.74
CA ASP A 5 10.97 1.16 -2.10
C ASP A 5 11.30 1.36 -0.61
N VAL A 6 12.08 2.39 -0.30
CA VAL A 6 12.49 2.67 1.08
C VAL A 6 11.31 3.15 1.93
N LEU A 7 10.46 4.02 1.37
CA LEU A 7 9.28 4.52 2.08
C LEU A 7 8.26 3.40 2.34
N GLU A 8 8.06 2.53 1.36
CA GLU A 8 7.17 1.38 1.43
C GLU A 8 7.62 0.39 2.51
N GLU A 9 8.87 -0.08 2.44
CA GLU A 9 9.42 -1.00 3.44
C GLU A 9 9.46 -0.39 4.85
N SER A 10 9.78 0.90 4.95
CA SER A 10 9.72 1.62 6.23
C SER A 10 8.29 1.66 6.79
N TYR A 11 7.30 1.85 5.92
CA TYR A 11 5.89 1.86 6.33
C TYR A 11 5.41 0.47 6.74
N HIS A 12 5.75 -0.57 5.99
CA HIS A 12 5.46 -1.96 6.33
C HIS A 12 6.10 -2.39 7.64
N PHE A 13 7.35 -1.99 7.89
CA PHE A 13 8.00 -2.19 9.17
C PHE A 13 7.19 -1.58 10.31
N MET A 14 6.69 -0.35 10.14
CA MET A 14 5.87 0.32 11.14
C MET A 14 4.48 -0.29 11.30
N GLN A 15 3.85 -0.78 10.23
CA GLN A 15 2.60 -1.55 10.29
C GLN A 15 2.79 -2.81 11.13
N ASN A 16 3.83 -3.58 10.84
CA ASN A 16 4.16 -4.81 11.57
C ASN A 16 4.45 -4.52 13.05
N LYS A 17 5.26 -3.49 13.33
CA LYS A 17 5.59 -3.07 14.71
C LYS A 17 4.34 -2.66 15.50
N LYS A 18 3.33 -2.06 14.84
CA LYS A 18 2.07 -1.64 15.46
C LYS A 18 0.98 -2.71 15.46
N GLY A 19 1.19 -3.81 14.75
CA GLY A 19 0.20 -4.86 14.56
C GLY A 19 -1.01 -4.47 13.69
N ILE A 20 -0.81 -3.54 12.74
CA ILE A 20 -1.88 -3.10 11.83
C ILE A 20 -2.34 -4.26 10.95
N ASN A 21 -3.66 -4.50 10.93
CA ASN A 21 -4.35 -5.57 10.17
C ASN A 21 -3.87 -7.00 10.51
N ASN A 22 -3.18 -7.24 11.62
CA ASN A 22 -2.70 -8.57 12.01
C ASN A 22 -3.83 -9.57 12.28
N ASP A 23 -5.04 -9.08 12.55
CA ASP A 23 -6.25 -9.88 12.74
C ASP A 23 -6.90 -10.33 11.43
N LYS A 24 -6.45 -9.80 10.28
CA LYS A 24 -7.02 -10.12 8.96
C LYS A 24 -6.34 -11.33 8.33
N PRO A 25 -7.11 -12.20 7.64
CA PRO A 25 -6.52 -13.30 6.88
C PRO A 25 -5.78 -12.79 5.64
N GLU A 26 -4.90 -13.62 5.09
CA GLU A 26 -4.41 -13.41 3.73
C GLU A 26 -5.48 -13.86 2.71
N PRO A 27 -5.61 -13.18 1.55
CA PRO A 27 -4.81 -12.04 1.08
C PRO A 27 -5.32 -10.65 1.53
N LEU A 28 -6.39 -10.58 2.33
CA LEU A 28 -7.01 -9.30 2.76
C LEU A 28 -6.00 -8.39 3.48
N ARG A 29 -5.22 -8.95 4.41
CA ARG A 29 -4.18 -8.21 5.14
C ARG A 29 -3.20 -7.53 4.19
N THR A 30 -2.69 -8.29 3.21
CA THR A 30 -1.79 -7.75 2.19
C THR A 30 -2.44 -6.60 1.43
N TYR A 31 -3.68 -6.76 0.93
CA TYR A 31 -4.34 -5.70 0.18
C TYR A 31 -4.51 -4.40 0.98
N LEU A 32 -4.94 -4.52 2.25
CA LEU A 32 -5.10 -3.35 3.11
C LEU A 32 -3.75 -2.67 3.38
N ASN A 33 -2.72 -3.44 3.69
CA ASN A 33 -1.42 -2.91 4.03
C ASN A 33 -0.75 -2.20 2.85
N GLU A 34 -0.84 -2.80 1.65
CA GLU A 34 -0.33 -2.24 0.39
C GLU A 34 -1.06 -0.95 0.01
N ILE A 35 -2.38 -0.90 0.16
CA ILE A 35 -3.17 0.32 -0.11
C ILE A 35 -2.73 1.45 0.82
N GLU A 36 -2.59 1.18 2.12
CA GLU A 36 -2.15 2.20 3.09
C GLU A 36 -0.73 2.69 2.81
N ALA A 37 0.22 1.79 2.51
CA ALA A 37 1.60 2.16 2.23
C ALA A 37 1.71 3.03 0.97
N LYS A 38 1.00 2.65 -0.11
CA LYS A 38 1.02 3.39 -1.37
C LYS A 38 0.31 4.74 -1.24
N GLN A 39 -0.79 4.81 -0.50
CA GLN A 39 -1.46 6.08 -0.22
C GLN A 39 -0.55 7.01 0.59
N PHE A 40 0.16 6.49 1.60
CA PHE A 40 1.15 7.26 2.36
C PHE A 40 2.24 7.87 1.47
N ILE A 41 2.78 7.10 0.52
CA ILE A 41 3.80 7.59 -0.42
C ILE A 41 3.25 8.73 -1.27
N ILE A 42 2.06 8.58 -1.85
CA ILE A 42 1.42 9.59 -2.69
C ILE A 42 1.16 10.88 -1.88
N ASP A 43 0.64 10.75 -0.67
CA ASP A 43 0.33 11.89 0.20
C ASP A 43 1.60 12.64 0.65
N ASN A 44 2.74 11.96 0.67
CA ASN A 44 4.02 12.53 1.09
C ASN A 44 5.02 12.74 -0.06
N GLU A 45 4.59 12.65 -1.33
CA GLU A 45 5.47 12.72 -2.50
C GLU A 45 6.35 13.97 -2.49
N ARG A 46 5.78 15.12 -2.10
CA ARG A 46 6.46 16.42 -2.06
C ARG A 46 7.48 16.50 -0.93
N LYS A 47 7.14 15.94 0.23
CA LYS A 47 7.98 15.96 1.43
C LYS A 47 9.26 15.18 1.20
N TYR A 48 9.15 14.01 0.56
CA TYR A 48 10.29 13.12 0.30
C TYR A 48 10.93 13.34 -1.08
N LYS A 49 10.43 14.30 -1.86
CA LYS A 49 10.91 14.61 -3.22
C LYS A 49 10.93 13.36 -4.11
N VAL A 50 9.87 12.56 -4.03
CA VAL A 50 9.75 11.32 -4.80
C VAL A 50 9.73 11.65 -6.30
N PRO A 51 10.52 10.95 -7.13
CA PRO A 51 10.49 11.14 -8.58
C PRO A 51 9.09 10.88 -9.15
N ARG A 52 8.64 11.74 -10.07
CA ARG A 52 7.32 11.64 -10.69
C ARG A 52 7.05 10.26 -11.32
N ILE A 53 8.05 9.65 -11.95
CA ILE A 53 7.93 8.32 -12.56
C ILE A 53 7.60 7.25 -11.51
N GLU A 54 8.19 7.33 -10.32
CA GLU A 54 7.91 6.40 -9.23
C GLU A 54 6.48 6.61 -8.69
N ILE A 55 6.03 7.87 -8.58
CA ILE A 55 4.64 8.18 -8.19
C ILE A 55 3.62 7.64 -9.19
N GLU A 56 3.87 7.79 -10.50
CA GLU A 56 2.99 7.27 -11.55
C GLU A 56 2.88 5.74 -11.46
N GLU A 57 3.99 5.05 -11.19
CA GLU A 57 4.01 3.62 -10.92
C GLU A 57 3.25 3.27 -9.63
N THR A 58 3.47 3.98 -8.51
CA THR A 58 2.76 3.77 -7.25
C THR A 58 1.25 3.96 -7.38
N LYS A 59 0.80 4.94 -8.17
CA LYS A 59 -0.63 5.16 -8.47
C LYS A 59 -1.24 3.99 -9.25
N ARG A 60 -0.50 3.43 -10.22
CA ARG A 60 -0.94 2.24 -10.96
C ARG A 60 -1.10 1.04 -10.01
N GLN A 61 -0.10 0.77 -9.19
CA GLN A 61 -0.13 -0.31 -8.21
C GLN A 61 -1.26 -0.11 -7.18
N LEU A 62 -1.47 1.11 -6.68
CA LEU A 62 -2.58 1.43 -5.78
C LEU A 62 -3.93 1.04 -6.40
N SER A 63 -4.15 1.37 -7.68
CA SER A 63 -5.38 0.98 -8.39
C SER A 63 -5.53 -0.54 -8.52
N GLU A 64 -4.43 -1.27 -8.77
CA GLU A 64 -4.43 -2.73 -8.86
C GLU A 64 -4.84 -3.37 -7.52
N TYR A 65 -4.28 -2.90 -6.40
CA TYR A 65 -4.65 -3.39 -5.07
C TYR A 65 -6.07 -3.01 -4.66
N GLN A 66 -6.54 -1.80 -4.99
CA GLN A 66 -7.94 -1.41 -4.75
C GLN A 66 -8.92 -2.31 -5.52
N LYS A 67 -8.60 -2.68 -6.77
CA LYS A 67 -9.39 -3.64 -7.55
C LYS A 67 -9.34 -5.03 -6.94
N ALA A 68 -8.16 -5.50 -6.49
CA ALA A 68 -8.01 -6.79 -5.83
C ALA A 68 -8.82 -6.87 -4.52
N LEU A 69 -8.78 -5.81 -3.71
CA LEU A 69 -9.59 -5.70 -2.49
C LEU A 69 -11.08 -5.72 -2.80
N LYS A 70 -11.53 -4.96 -3.81
CA LYS A 70 -12.93 -4.97 -4.22
C LYS A 70 -13.37 -6.36 -4.65
N LYS A 71 -12.60 -7.02 -5.52
CA LYS A 71 -12.90 -8.39 -5.95
C LYS A 71 -12.96 -9.36 -4.77
N TRP A 72 -12.02 -9.27 -3.84
CA TRP A 72 -12.03 -10.12 -2.64
C TRP A 72 -13.29 -9.90 -1.79
N ARG A 73 -13.76 -8.65 -1.64
CA ARG A 73 -15.02 -8.37 -0.94
C ARG A 73 -16.24 -8.95 -1.66
N ASP A 74 -16.31 -8.74 -2.97
CA ASP A 74 -17.37 -9.29 -3.82
C ASP A 74 -17.40 -10.83 -3.74
N ASP A 75 -16.23 -11.50 -3.73
CA ASP A 75 -16.09 -12.96 -3.62
C ASP A 75 -16.40 -13.52 -2.21
N ASN A 76 -16.41 -12.68 -1.17
CA ASN A 76 -16.63 -13.07 0.23
C ASN A 76 -17.95 -12.52 0.81
N ASP A 77 -18.84 -12.00 -0.04
CA ASP A 77 -20.12 -11.37 0.34
C ASP A 77 -19.99 -10.29 1.43
N LEU A 78 -18.93 -9.47 1.37
CA LEU A 78 -18.59 -8.41 2.34
C LEU A 78 -18.75 -6.98 1.79
#